data_AF-A0AAD4BGA9-F1
#
_entry.id   AF-A0AAD4BGA9-F1
#
_cell.length_a   1.000
_cell.length_b   1.000
_cell.length_c   1.000
_cell.angle_alpha   90.00
_cell.angle_beta   90.00
_cell.angle_gamma   90.00
#
_symmetry.space_group_name_H-M   'P 1'
#
loop_
_entity.id
_entity.type
_entity.pdbx_description
1 polymer ?
#
loop_
_entity_poly.entity_id
_entity_poly.type
_entity_poly.pdbx_seq_one_letter_code
_entity_poly.pdbx_strand_id
1 'polypeptide(L)'
;VWNFNLPAAPPVDFHKFFDGENITQQDLVVWVNVGTHHLPQSEDAPNTRTNTATSSFFITPLDYFDYDVSIDSTNAILLQVPSKEGEPFSVDDYGVRLVHCIPRAPPPFEYAPVHIFDRRG
;
A
#
# COMPACT_ATOMS: atom_id res chain seq x y z
N VAL A 1 2.17 -12.23 -22.49
CA VAL A 1 2.77 -13.56 -22.26
C VAL A 1 3.85 -13.90 -23.29
N TRP A 2 3.62 -13.70 -24.60
CA TRP A 2 4.54 -14.16 -25.66
C TRP A 2 5.84 -13.37 -25.85
N ASN A 3 5.95 -12.13 -25.38
CA ASN A 3 7.14 -11.28 -25.55
C ASN A 3 8.45 -11.94 -25.11
N PHE A 4 8.43 -12.77 -24.07
CA PHE A 4 9.63 -13.45 -23.56
C PHE A 4 10.28 -14.39 -24.59
N ASN A 5 9.47 -15.01 -25.45
CA ASN A 5 9.96 -15.98 -26.44
C ASN A 5 10.51 -15.32 -27.72
N LEU A 6 10.17 -14.04 -27.96
CA LEU A 6 10.57 -13.28 -29.15
C LEU A 6 10.95 -11.84 -28.77
N PRO A 7 12.02 -11.62 -27.98
CA PRO A 7 12.34 -10.30 -27.46
C PRO A 7 12.73 -9.29 -28.55
N ALA A 8 13.23 -9.76 -29.70
CA ALA A 8 13.58 -8.91 -30.85
C ALA A 8 12.37 -8.54 -31.73
N ALA A 9 11.24 -9.25 -31.59
CA ALA A 9 10.01 -9.00 -32.33
C ALA A 9 8.79 -9.28 -31.44
N PRO A 10 8.63 -8.54 -30.33
CA PRO A 10 7.63 -8.85 -29.33
C PRO A 10 6.22 -8.53 -29.88
N PRO A 11 5.20 -9.35 -29.56
CA PRO A 11 3.81 -9.03 -29.90
C PRO A 11 3.32 -7.69 -29.35
N VAL A 12 3.83 -7.26 -28.19
CA VAL A 12 3.62 -5.91 -27.65
C VAL A 12 4.96 -5.21 -27.50
N ASP A 13 5.16 -4.13 -28.24
CA ASP A 13 6.34 -3.26 -28.14
C ASP A 13 5.93 -1.96 -27.46
N PHE A 14 6.33 -1.77 -26.20
CA PHE A 14 5.95 -0.60 -25.39
C PHE A 14 6.42 0.72 -26.02
N HIS A 15 7.50 0.71 -26.80
CA HIS A 15 8.00 1.92 -27.45
C HIS A 15 6.99 2.49 -28.47
N LYS A 16 6.10 1.66 -29.02
CA LYS A 16 5.09 2.09 -30.00
C LYS A 16 3.97 2.93 -29.41
N PHE A 17 3.85 3.01 -28.08
CA PHE A 17 2.90 3.93 -27.43
C PHE A 17 3.41 5.39 -27.40
N PHE A 18 4.66 5.63 -27.85
CA PHE A 18 5.25 6.96 -27.93
C PHE A 18 5.30 7.42 -29.40
N ASP A 19 4.13 7.65 -29.97
CA ASP A 19 3.92 7.98 -31.39
C ASP A 19 3.72 9.50 -31.65
N GLY A 20 3.79 10.32 -30.61
CA GLY A 20 3.71 11.78 -30.71
C GLY A 20 2.30 12.35 -30.55
N GLU A 21 1.33 11.56 -30.09
CA GLU A 21 0.01 12.07 -29.71
C GLU A 21 0.09 13.18 -28.64
N ASN A 22 -0.81 14.16 -28.73
CA ASN A 22 -0.88 15.26 -27.78
C ASN A 22 -1.47 14.79 -26.44
N ILE A 23 -0.79 15.07 -25.34
CA ILE A 23 -1.20 14.69 -23.97
C ILE A 23 -1.98 15.78 -23.23
N THR A 24 -2.18 16.94 -23.83
CA THR A 24 -2.82 18.08 -23.16
C THR A 24 -4.32 17.86 -23.05
N GLN A 25 -4.84 17.78 -21.82
CA GLN A 25 -6.27 17.62 -21.51
C GLN A 25 -6.89 16.39 -22.20
N GLN A 26 -6.17 15.27 -22.21
CA GLN A 26 -6.65 13.98 -22.71
C GLN A 26 -6.88 12.99 -21.57
N ASP A 27 -7.50 11.86 -21.89
CA ASP A 27 -7.46 10.69 -21.02
C ASP A 27 -6.05 10.09 -21.05
N LEU A 28 -5.41 10.00 -19.89
CA LEU A 28 -4.00 9.64 -19.75
C LEU A 28 -3.84 8.34 -18.98
N VAL A 29 -2.86 7.54 -19.40
CA VAL A 29 -2.39 6.36 -18.68
C VAL A 29 -0.99 6.62 -18.15
N VAL A 30 -0.78 6.37 -16.86
CA VAL A 30 0.54 6.47 -16.23
C VAL A 30 1.13 5.07 -16.06
N TRP A 31 2.32 4.85 -16.63
CA TRP A 31 3.07 3.59 -16.51
C TRP A 31 4.23 3.81 -15.52
N VAL A 32 4.09 3.29 -14.29
CA VAL A 32 5.09 3.45 -13.21
C VAL A 32 5.88 2.16 -13.03
N ASN A 33 7.22 2.26 -13.04
CA ASN A 33 8.10 1.16 -12.67
C ASN A 33 8.53 1.30 -11.21
N VAL A 34 8.41 0.21 -10.45
CA VAL A 34 9.07 0.04 -9.14
C VAL A 34 10.03 -1.13 -9.24
N GLY A 35 11.18 -1.05 -8.58
CA GLY A 35 12.19 -2.10 -8.66
C GLY A 35 13.36 -1.87 -7.71
N THR A 36 14.18 -2.89 -7.56
CA THR A 36 15.32 -2.91 -6.64
C THR A 36 16.57 -3.42 -7.39
N HIS A 37 17.71 -2.74 -7.21
CA HIS A 37 19.00 -3.35 -7.53
C HIS A 37 19.41 -4.23 -6.35
N HIS A 38 19.33 -5.55 -6.52
CA HIS A 38 19.59 -6.50 -5.44
C HIS A 38 20.97 -7.14 -5.59
N LEU A 39 21.87 -6.82 -4.66
CA LEU A 39 23.13 -7.54 -4.44
C LEU A 39 22.96 -8.44 -3.20
N PRO A 40 22.82 -9.76 -3.38
CA PRO A 40 22.57 -10.66 -2.25
C PRO A 40 23.71 -10.66 -1.23
N GLN A 41 23.36 -10.77 0.04
CA GLN A 41 24.30 -10.82 1.17
C GLN A 41 23.95 -11.94 2.15
N SER A 42 24.79 -12.18 3.16
CA SER A 42 24.60 -13.24 4.17
C SER A 42 23.23 -13.16 4.86
N GLU A 43 22.71 -11.95 5.01
CA GLU A 43 21.42 -11.62 5.61
C GLU A 43 20.22 -12.09 4.78
N ASP A 44 20.42 -12.41 3.49
CA ASP A 44 19.41 -12.98 2.59
C ASP A 44 19.30 -14.51 2.69
N ALA A 45 20.13 -15.16 3.52
CA ALA A 45 19.98 -16.57 3.85
C ALA A 45 19.09 -16.74 5.10
N PRO A 46 18.10 -17.66 5.09
CA PRO A 46 17.73 -18.56 3.99
C PRO A 46 16.80 -17.92 2.94
N ASN A 47 16.22 -16.75 3.24
CA ASN A 47 15.33 -16.02 2.35
C ASN A 47 15.62 -14.53 2.41
N THR A 48 15.44 -13.85 1.27
CA THR A 48 15.48 -12.39 1.19
C THR A 48 14.44 -11.77 2.12
N ARG A 49 14.82 -10.70 2.80
CA ARG A 49 13.96 -10.06 3.80
C ARG A 49 13.01 -9.06 3.15
N THR A 50 11.72 -9.18 3.43
CA THR A 50 10.69 -8.29 2.87
C THR A 50 10.77 -6.86 3.41
N ASN A 51 11.32 -6.65 4.62
CA ASN A 51 11.47 -5.33 5.20
C ASN A 51 12.57 -4.48 4.53
N THR A 52 13.51 -5.09 3.80
CA THR A 52 14.58 -4.38 3.07
C THR A 52 14.39 -4.43 1.56
N ALA A 53 13.95 -5.55 1.01
CA ALA A 53 13.62 -5.70 -0.41
C ALA A 53 12.21 -5.16 -0.69
N THR A 54 12.03 -3.85 -0.51
CA THR A 54 10.75 -3.14 -0.72
C THR A 54 10.92 -2.01 -1.73
N SER A 55 9.90 -1.78 -2.55
CA SER A 55 9.79 -0.62 -3.44
C SER A 55 8.32 -0.19 -3.47
N SER A 56 8.06 1.12 -3.50
CA SER A 56 6.69 1.65 -3.47
C SER A 56 6.57 2.93 -4.29
N PHE A 57 5.33 3.27 -4.66
CA PHE A 57 4.94 4.58 -5.15
C PHE A 57 3.61 4.96 -4.49
N PHE A 58 3.33 6.25 -4.43
CA PHE A 58 2.08 6.76 -3.86
C PHE A 58 1.44 7.74 -4.84
N ILE A 59 0.12 7.67 -4.94
CA ILE A 59 -0.69 8.72 -5.56
C ILE A 59 -1.36 9.42 -4.40
N THR A 60 -0.98 10.69 -4.19
CA THR A 60 -1.53 11.53 -3.13
C THR A 60 -2.26 12.71 -3.75
N PRO A 61 -3.36 13.19 -3.14
CA PRO A 61 -4.03 14.40 -3.58
C PRO A 61 -3.08 15.59 -3.67
N LEU A 62 -3.18 16.38 -4.74
CA LEU A 62 -2.52 17.67 -4.89
C LEU A 62 -3.56 18.66 -5.41
N ASP A 63 -3.94 19.65 -4.58
CA ASP A 63 -5.01 20.62 -4.85
C ASP A 63 -6.35 19.98 -5.32
N TYR A 64 -6.59 18.74 -4.90
CA TYR A 64 -7.80 17.99 -5.26
C TYR A 64 -8.95 18.22 -4.26
N PHE A 65 -8.62 18.54 -3.00
CA PHE A 65 -9.57 18.85 -1.94
C PHE A 65 -9.30 20.27 -1.40
N ASP A 66 -10.31 20.88 -0.78
CA ASP A 66 -10.19 22.22 -0.18
C ASP A 66 -9.34 22.21 1.11
N TYR A 67 -9.19 21.06 1.76
CA TYR A 67 -8.38 20.83 2.96
C TYR A 67 -7.99 19.35 3.11
N ASP A 68 -7.18 19.03 4.12
CA ASP A 68 -6.85 17.64 4.45
C ASP A 68 -8.08 16.88 4.98
N VAL A 69 -8.59 15.94 4.18
CA VAL A 69 -9.74 15.09 4.52
C VAL A 69 -9.53 14.24 5.77
N SER A 70 -8.29 14.06 6.25
CA SER A 70 -8.01 13.34 7.49
C SER A 70 -8.55 14.05 8.74
N ILE A 71 -8.79 15.37 8.65
CA ILE A 71 -9.35 16.19 9.73
C ILE A 71 -10.76 15.72 10.14
N ASP A 72 -11.53 15.19 9.19
CA ASP A 72 -12.89 14.70 9.46
C ASP A 72 -12.92 13.28 10.05
N SER A 73 -11.75 12.71 10.35
CA SER A 73 -11.64 11.38 10.96
C SER A 73 -12.20 11.37 12.38
N THR A 74 -13.22 10.54 12.63
CA THR A 74 -13.78 10.31 13.98
C THR A 74 -12.79 9.61 14.92
N ASN A 75 -11.69 9.05 14.41
CA ASN A 75 -10.64 8.44 15.22
C ASN A 75 -9.60 9.47 15.71
N ALA A 76 -9.75 10.75 15.38
CA ALA A 76 -8.93 11.82 15.93
C ALA A 76 -9.27 12.04 17.42
N ILE A 77 -8.28 12.50 18.19
CA ILE A 77 -8.45 12.87 19.60
C ILE A 77 -8.10 14.35 19.72
N LEU A 78 -9.05 15.16 20.20
CA LEU A 78 -8.84 16.59 20.43
C LEU A 78 -8.72 16.86 21.93
N LEU A 79 -7.56 17.38 22.35
CA LEU A 79 -7.35 17.88 23.71
C LEU A 79 -7.68 19.37 23.76
N GLN A 80 -8.60 19.78 24.61
CA GLN A 80 -8.94 21.19 24.79
C GLN A 80 -8.20 21.74 26.01
N VAL A 81 -7.57 22.89 25.83
CA VAL A 81 -6.77 23.55 26.89
C VAL A 81 -7.71 24.04 28.00
N PRO A 82 -7.43 23.73 29.27
CA PRO A 82 -8.23 24.21 30.39
C PRO A 82 -8.12 25.73 30.54
N SER A 83 -9.18 26.37 31.04
CA SER A 83 -9.20 27.82 31.25
C SER A 83 -8.40 28.30 32.46
N LYS A 84 -8.05 27.40 33.38
CA LYS A 84 -7.23 27.70 34.57
C LYS A 84 -6.01 26.80 34.63
N GLU A 85 -4.93 27.37 35.12
CA GLU A 85 -3.69 26.65 35.38
C GLU A 85 -3.91 25.57 36.46
N GLY A 86 -3.45 24.35 36.19
CA GLY A 86 -3.59 23.19 37.07
C GLY A 86 -4.85 22.35 36.89
N GLU A 87 -5.80 22.76 36.04
CA GLU A 87 -6.96 21.92 35.69
C GLU A 87 -6.58 20.86 34.60
N PRO A 88 -7.29 19.72 34.52
CA PRO A 88 -7.05 18.72 33.49
C PRO A 88 -7.59 19.17 32.12
N PHE A 89 -6.99 18.67 31.05
CA PHE A 89 -7.50 18.84 29.68
C PHE A 89 -8.82 18.05 29.51
N SER A 90 -9.80 18.63 28.81
CA SER A 90 -10.94 17.84 28.31
C SER A 90 -10.55 17.16 27.00
N VAL A 91 -11.12 15.97 26.79
CA VAL A 91 -10.85 15.12 25.63
C VAL A 91 -12.13 14.97 24.83
N ASP A 92 -12.07 15.26 23.54
CA ASP A 92 -13.10 14.90 22.56
C ASP A 92 -12.57 13.75 21.70
N ASP A 93 -13.27 12.61 21.76
CA ASP A 93 -12.97 11.38 21.03
C ASP A 93 -13.99 11.11 19.92
N TYR A 94 -14.84 12.09 19.58
CA TYR A 94 -15.93 11.98 18.61
C TYR A 94 -16.84 10.74 18.84
N GLY A 95 -16.91 10.26 20.09
CA GLY A 95 -17.67 9.06 20.46
C GLY A 95 -16.96 7.73 20.21
N VAL A 96 -15.73 7.73 19.69
CA VAL A 96 -14.92 6.51 19.46
C VAL A 96 -14.13 6.17 20.72
N ARG A 97 -14.84 5.64 21.71
CA ARG A 97 -14.24 5.27 22.99
C ARG A 97 -13.45 3.97 22.91
N LEU A 98 -12.35 3.91 23.65
CA LEU A 98 -11.66 2.66 23.92
C LEU A 98 -12.59 1.74 24.72
N VAL A 99 -12.95 0.60 24.13
CA VAL A 99 -13.72 -0.42 24.83
C VAL A 99 -12.78 -1.36 25.57
N HIS A 100 -13.00 -1.54 26.87
CA HIS A 100 -12.30 -2.54 27.66
C HIS A 100 -13.03 -3.89 27.53
N CYS A 101 -12.82 -4.57 26.40
CA CYS A 101 -13.31 -5.92 26.19
C CYS A 101 -12.17 -6.86 25.78
N ILE A 102 -12.21 -8.09 26.26
CA ILE A 102 -11.35 -9.16 25.78
C ILE A 102 -12.07 -9.79 24.59
N PRO A 103 -11.52 -9.74 23.36
CA PRO A 103 -12.14 -10.42 22.23
C PRO A 103 -12.17 -11.93 22.50
N ARG A 104 -13.15 -12.63 21.91
CA ARG A 104 -13.15 -14.10 21.95
C ARG A 104 -11.84 -14.61 21.34
N ALA A 105 -11.30 -15.70 21.89
CA ALA A 105 -10.12 -16.34 21.35
C ALA A 105 -10.26 -16.58 19.84
N PRO A 106 -9.32 -16.10 19.00
CA PRO A 106 -9.36 -16.35 17.58
C PRO A 106 -9.24 -17.87 17.32
N PRO A 107 -9.79 -18.37 16.20
CA PRO A 107 -9.56 -19.74 15.81
C PRO A 107 -8.05 -20.01 15.65
N PRO A 108 -7.59 -21.25 15.87
CA PRO A 108 -6.21 -21.63 15.59
C PRO A 108 -5.84 -21.29 14.14
N PHE A 109 -4.60 -20.89 13.92
CA PHE A 109 -4.07 -20.73 12.56
C PHE A 109 -4.06 -22.08 11.85
N GLU A 110 -4.62 -22.13 10.64
CA GLU A 110 -4.72 -23.35 9.83
C GLU A 110 -3.82 -23.25 8.60
N TYR A 111 -3.11 -24.33 8.30
CA TYR A 111 -2.49 -24.52 6.99
C TYR A 111 -3.51 -25.18 6.08
N ALA A 112 -3.98 -24.45 5.07
CA ALA A 112 -4.67 -25.09 3.96
C ALA A 112 -3.64 -25.95 3.20
N PRO A 113 -3.85 -27.27 3.03
CA PRO A 113 -2.94 -28.07 2.24
C PRO A 113 -2.91 -27.50 0.82
N VAL A 114 -1.69 -27.31 0.29
CA VAL A 114 -1.53 -27.08 -1.14
C VAL A 114 -2.13 -28.30 -1.83
N HIS A 115 -3.03 -28.11 -2.80
CA HIS A 115 -3.43 -29.20 -3.69
C HIS A 115 -2.19 -29.65 -4.46
N ILE A 116 -1.47 -30.64 -3.91
CA ILE A 116 -0.34 -31.27 -4.58
C ILE A 116 -0.96 -32.33 -5.47
N PHE A 117 -1.19 -31.98 -6.74
CA PHE A 117 -1.51 -32.95 -7.77
C PHE A 117 -0.28 -33.85 -7.98
N ASP A 118 -0.38 -35.14 -7.67
CA ASP A 118 0.60 -36.11 -8.14
C ASP A 118 0.38 -36.35 -9.65
N ARG A 119 1.27 -37.10 -10.31
CA ARG A 119 1.13 -37.42 -11.74
C ARG A 119 -0.15 -38.20 -12.11
N ARG A 120 -1.00 -38.56 -11.14
CA ARG A 120 -2.25 -39.31 -11.33
C ARG A 120 -3.51 -38.47 -11.06
N GLY A 121 -3.37 -37.18 -10.77
CA GLY A 121 -4.50 -36.26 -10.54
C GLY A 121 -4.85 -36.17 -9.07
#